data_AF-A0A662VDH8-F1
#
_entry.id   AF-A0A662VDH8-F1
#
_cell.length_a   1.000
_cell.length_b   1.000
_cell.length_c   1.000
_cell.angle_alpha   90.00
_cell.angle_beta   90.00
_cell.angle_gamma   90.00
#
_symmetry.space_group_name_H-M   'P 1'
#
loop_
_entity.id
_entity.type
_entity.pdbx_description
1 polymer ?
#
loop_
_entity_poly.entity_id
_entity_poly.type
_entity_poly.pdbx_seq_one_letter_code
_entity_poly.pdbx_strand_id
1 'polypeptide(L)'
;MKYEHDIIVCPYCKRKSVIFDYEKNEYVCTACGSVIEDHLIDLGFEHRYTETPNSTRTSGSYTFRVHDSGIGSTEFFTRYSYGSSNKWLTMKRLQKSIRVEKKNKIVEKALRHLNNYAKILSPPKYVIETAGMLLQKSVEGKNYKDKTLRLLAIASLYISYKVHGIPKSAKMFAKEMNISLKDLWHAEKKIHQNVKDLNKLLKKDEPEQYIPYITNKLGLSEKVSYLAIYIINLAKRAGLNNGKSAVGLATASVYIASILLNEKRTQIDVAKTVNVTDVTIRNRYNDIVKYFDITIPL
;
A
#
# COMPACT_ATOMS: atom_id res chain seq x y z
N MET A 1 21.73 2.29 13.44
CA MET A 1 22.86 2.19 14.39
C MET A 1 22.51 1.16 15.45
N LYS A 2 23.40 0.22 15.74
CA LYS A 2 23.13 -0.96 16.60
C LYS A 2 22.72 -0.63 18.04
N TYR A 3 22.92 0.60 18.53
CA TYR A 3 22.84 0.91 19.96
C TYR A 3 22.06 2.18 20.36
N GLU A 4 21.26 2.80 19.48
CA GLU A 4 20.47 3.98 19.89
C GLU A 4 19.41 3.68 20.99
N HIS A 5 19.17 2.41 21.31
CA HIS A 5 18.16 1.99 22.29
C HIS A 5 18.70 1.13 23.43
N ASP A 6 20.00 0.80 23.43
CA ASP A 6 20.62 0.03 24.51
C ASP A 6 21.40 0.95 25.45
N ILE A 7 21.17 0.80 26.75
CA ILE A 7 21.80 1.63 27.79
C ILE A 7 23.24 1.12 28.00
N ILE A 8 24.20 1.68 27.25
CA ILE A 8 25.62 1.34 27.39
C ILE A 8 26.16 1.90 28.71
N VAL A 9 26.77 1.03 29.52
CA VAL A 9 27.44 1.41 30.78
C VAL A 9 28.95 1.32 30.58
N CYS A 10 29.67 2.38 30.96
CA CYS A 10 31.13 2.36 30.89
C CYS A 10 31.72 1.31 31.87
N PRO A 11 32.62 0.41 31.43
CA PRO A 11 33.20 -0.62 32.30
C PRO A 11 34.13 -0.05 33.37
N TYR A 12 34.73 1.12 33.13
CA TYR A 12 35.69 1.75 34.04
C TYR A 12 35.02 2.59 35.12
N CYS A 13 34.13 3.52 34.74
CA CYS A 13 33.51 4.44 35.70
C CYS A 13 32.07 4.05 36.09
N LYS A 14 31.51 2.98 35.51
CA LYS A 14 30.14 2.47 35.75
C LYS A 14 29.02 3.49 35.56
N ARG A 15 29.30 4.61 34.88
CA ARG A 15 28.31 5.65 34.54
C ARG A 15 27.71 5.35 33.17
N LYS A 16 26.47 5.78 32.97
CA LYS A 16 25.69 5.66 31.71
C LYS A 16 25.94 6.81 30.73
N SER A 17 27.02 7.56 30.94
CA SER A 17 27.30 8.80 30.20
C SER A 17 28.22 8.51 29.01
N VAL A 18 27.71 7.74 28.05
CA VAL A 18 28.41 7.35 26.82
C VAL A 18 27.83 8.15 25.66
N ILE A 19 28.70 8.76 24.86
CA ILE A 19 28.34 9.50 23.64
C ILE A 19 29.04 8.83 22.45
N PHE A 20 28.42 8.90 21.28
CA PHE A 20 29.01 8.45 20.03
C PHE A 20 29.69 9.62 19.32
N ASP A 21 30.98 9.48 19.02
CA ASP A 21 31.74 10.42 18.20
C ASP A 21 31.62 10.02 16.73
N TYR A 22 30.91 10.85 15.95
CA TYR A 22 30.68 10.62 14.53
C TYR A 22 31.93 10.81 13.66
N GLU A 23 32.90 11.62 14.09
CA GLU A 23 34.10 11.90 13.29
C GLU A 23 35.06 10.72 13.29
N LYS A 24 35.19 10.07 14.45
CA LYS A 24 36.06 8.91 14.65
C LYS A 24 35.33 7.58 14.58
N ASN A 25 34.00 7.60 14.64
CA ASN A 25 33.14 6.43 14.61
C ASN A 25 33.39 5.52 15.84
N GLU A 26 33.35 6.13 17.04
CA GLU A 26 33.71 5.51 18.34
C GLU A 26 32.67 5.83 19.42
N TYR A 27 32.52 4.93 20.41
CA TYR A 27 31.78 5.22 21.64
C TYR A 27 32.71 5.68 22.76
N VAL A 28 32.53 6.91 23.23
CA VAL A 28 33.37 7.55 24.24
C VAL A 28 32.58 7.85 25.51
N CYS A 29 33.15 7.52 26.67
CA CYS A 29 32.56 7.92 27.95
C CYS A 29 32.93 9.37 28.29
N THR A 30 31.92 10.23 28.49
CA THR A 30 32.14 11.64 28.85
C THR A 30 32.69 11.84 30.26
N ALA A 31 32.50 10.87 31.16
CA ALA A 31 32.90 11.01 32.56
C ALA A 31 34.36 10.65 32.82
N CYS A 32 34.94 9.73 32.04
CA CYS A 32 36.32 9.26 32.24
C CYS A 32 37.18 9.30 30.97
N GLY A 33 36.61 9.67 29.82
CA GLY A 33 37.34 9.77 28.55
C GLY A 33 37.73 8.44 27.92
N SER A 34 37.33 7.29 28.49
CA SER A 34 37.65 5.98 27.93
C SER A 34 36.85 5.73 26.64
N VAL A 35 37.53 5.28 25.59
CA VAL A 35 36.91 4.69 24.41
C VAL A 35 36.44 3.28 24.76
N ILE A 36 35.15 3.01 24.56
CA ILE A 36 34.52 1.73 24.87
C ILE A 36 34.62 0.79 23.67
N GLU A 37 34.36 1.31 22.48
CA GLU A 37 34.38 0.58 21.22
C GLU A 37 34.82 1.55 20.12
N ASP A 38 35.78 1.16 19.29
CA ASP A 38 36.28 1.92 18.14
C ASP A 38 35.91 1.23 16.81
N HIS A 39 36.17 1.91 15.69
CA HIS A 39 36.06 1.35 14.34
C HIS A 39 34.76 0.59 14.08
N LEU A 40 33.64 1.16 14.52
CA LEU A 40 32.34 0.53 14.37
C LEU A 40 31.98 0.34 12.90
N ILE A 41 31.79 -0.92 12.49
CA ILE A 41 31.27 -1.21 11.16
C ILE A 41 29.81 -0.75 11.13
N ASP A 42 29.50 0.27 10.33
CA ASP A 42 28.12 0.67 10.11
C ASP A 42 27.42 -0.44 9.32
N LEU A 43 26.44 -1.08 9.97
CA LEU A 43 25.56 -2.07 9.34
C LEU A 43 24.30 -1.41 8.75
N GLY A 44 24.27 -0.08 8.76
CA GLY A 44 23.26 0.72 8.10
C GLY A 44 23.24 0.52 6.59
N PHE A 45 22.19 1.01 5.96
CA PHE A 45 22.07 0.98 4.50
C PHE A 45 23.01 2.03 3.90
N GLU A 46 24.23 1.61 3.54
CA GLU A 46 25.20 2.45 2.82
C GLU A 46 24.75 2.69 1.36
N HIS A 47 23.70 3.48 1.14
CA HIS A 47 23.55 4.11 -0.15
C HIS A 47 24.54 5.26 -0.20
N ARG A 48 25.66 5.07 -0.90
CA ARG A 48 26.41 6.23 -1.40
C ARG A 48 25.45 6.98 -2.31
N TYR A 49 25.01 8.17 -1.91
CA TYR A 49 24.41 9.15 -2.80
C TYR A 49 25.48 9.63 -3.79
N THR A 50 25.98 8.73 -4.65
CA THR A 50 26.75 9.14 -5.80
C THR A 50 25.74 9.74 -6.77
N GLU A 51 25.81 11.05 -6.95
CA GLU A 51 24.99 11.86 -7.87
C GLU A 51 25.05 11.39 -9.34
N THR A 52 25.91 10.41 -9.64
CA THR A 52 26.06 9.84 -10.98
C THR A 52 25.02 8.74 -11.26
N PRO A 53 24.29 8.80 -12.39
CA PRO A 53 23.33 7.77 -12.80
C PRO A 53 23.96 6.39 -13.11
N ASN A 54 25.30 6.29 -13.08
CA ASN A 54 26.10 5.11 -13.37
C ASN A 54 26.85 4.56 -12.14
N SER A 55 26.29 4.74 -10.95
CA SER A 55 26.83 4.06 -9.75
C SER A 55 26.89 2.55 -10.00
N THR A 56 28.03 1.92 -9.66
CA THR A 56 28.21 0.46 -9.73
C THR A 56 27.14 -0.19 -8.86
N ARG A 57 26.10 -0.72 -9.51
CA ARG A 57 24.98 -1.40 -8.86
C ARG A 57 25.46 -2.75 -8.32
N THR A 58 26.11 -2.72 -7.16
CA THR A 58 26.66 -3.91 -6.49
C THR A 58 25.58 -4.77 -5.84
N SER A 59 24.35 -4.26 -5.68
CA SER A 59 23.21 -5.04 -5.18
C SER A 59 21.91 -4.72 -5.91
N GLY A 60 21.17 -5.74 -6.32
CA GLY A 60 19.75 -5.59 -6.65
C GLY A 60 18.97 -5.19 -5.39
N SER A 61 18.05 -4.23 -5.48
CA SER A 61 17.17 -3.90 -4.35
C SER A 61 16.28 -5.11 -4.02
N TYR A 62 16.26 -5.50 -2.75
CA TYR A 62 15.38 -6.57 -2.26
C TYR A 62 13.92 -6.16 -2.44
N THR A 63 13.15 -6.94 -3.23
CA THR A 63 11.75 -6.62 -3.56
C THR A 63 10.88 -7.86 -3.60
N PHE A 64 9.73 -7.87 -2.92
CA PHE A 64 8.75 -8.96 -2.95
C PHE A 64 7.97 -9.04 -4.27
N ARG A 65 8.28 -8.15 -5.21
CA ARG A 65 7.69 -8.09 -6.54
C ARG A 65 8.24 -9.14 -7.49
N VAL A 66 9.38 -9.75 -7.14
CA VAL A 66 10.04 -10.79 -7.92
C VAL A 66 10.13 -12.06 -7.07
N HIS A 67 9.98 -13.22 -7.72
CA HIS A 67 9.96 -14.54 -7.07
C HIS A 67 11.23 -14.89 -6.29
N ASP A 68 12.37 -14.30 -6.66
CA ASP A 68 13.70 -14.47 -6.06
C ASP A 68 14.11 -13.27 -5.19
N SER A 69 13.14 -12.41 -4.87
CA SER A 69 13.33 -11.14 -4.17
C SER A 69 14.32 -10.16 -4.83
N GLY A 70 14.67 -10.35 -6.11
CA GLY A 70 15.62 -9.49 -6.84
C GLY A 70 17.09 -9.92 -6.74
N ILE A 71 17.36 -11.14 -6.24
CA ILE A 71 18.72 -11.70 -6.14
C ILE A 71 19.21 -12.26 -7.49
N GLY A 72 18.31 -12.76 -8.33
CA GLY A 72 18.66 -13.37 -9.61
C GLY A 72 18.89 -12.37 -10.74
N SER A 73 19.57 -12.84 -11.79
CA SER A 73 19.81 -12.06 -13.00
C SER A 73 18.50 -11.72 -13.72
N THR A 74 18.38 -10.49 -14.23
CA THR A 74 17.25 -10.09 -15.09
C THR A 74 17.23 -10.87 -16.41
N GLU A 75 16.07 -10.88 -17.07
CA GLU A 75 15.91 -11.51 -18.39
C GLU A 75 16.91 -10.92 -19.40
N PHE A 76 17.56 -11.79 -20.19
CA PHE A 76 18.38 -11.34 -21.32
C PHE A 76 17.48 -10.62 -22.34
N PHE A 77 17.70 -9.31 -22.45
CA PHE A 77 17.10 -8.49 -23.48
C PHE A 77 18.15 -8.17 -24.55
N THR A 78 17.91 -8.67 -25.76
CA THR A 78 18.73 -8.40 -26.95
C THR A 78 18.07 -7.25 -27.69
N ARG A 79 18.75 -6.11 -27.82
CA ARG A 79 18.17 -4.94 -28.49
C ARG A 79 18.37 -4.98 -30.01
N TYR A 80 19.43 -5.57 -30.54
CA TYR A 80 19.63 -5.83 -31.98
C TYR A 80 20.74 -6.89 -32.14
N SER A 81 20.57 -7.86 -33.04
CA SER A 81 21.64 -8.81 -33.40
C SER A 81 21.64 -9.03 -34.90
N TYR A 82 22.36 -8.18 -35.64
CA TYR A 82 22.70 -8.43 -37.04
C TYR A 82 23.61 -9.69 -37.09
N GLY A 83 23.23 -10.72 -37.85
CA GLY A 83 24.06 -11.90 -38.11
C GLY A 83 24.01 -13.09 -37.12
N SER A 84 23.68 -12.89 -35.83
CA SER A 84 23.66 -13.97 -34.80
C SER A 84 22.29 -14.27 -34.16
N SER A 85 21.20 -13.92 -34.85
CA SER A 85 19.83 -13.92 -34.32
C SER A 85 19.40 -15.24 -33.64
N ASN A 86 19.76 -16.40 -34.21
CA ASN A 86 19.30 -17.70 -33.69
C ASN A 86 19.98 -18.10 -32.36
N LYS A 87 21.27 -17.82 -32.18
CA LYS A 87 22.02 -18.18 -30.96
C LYS A 87 21.54 -17.39 -29.74
N TRP A 88 21.23 -16.12 -29.94
CA TRP A 88 20.72 -15.30 -28.84
C TRP A 88 19.28 -15.66 -28.46
N LEU A 89 18.47 -16.05 -29.45
CA LEU A 89 17.13 -16.56 -29.20
C LEU A 89 17.15 -17.88 -28.42
N THR A 90 18.06 -18.81 -28.75
CA THR A 90 18.23 -20.06 -28.00
C THR A 90 18.74 -19.80 -26.59
N MET A 91 19.74 -18.93 -26.41
CA MET A 91 20.23 -18.52 -25.09
C MET A 91 19.13 -17.88 -24.24
N LYS A 92 18.29 -17.02 -24.82
CA LYS A 92 17.14 -16.43 -24.12
C LYS A 92 16.13 -17.48 -23.68
N ARG A 93 15.85 -18.48 -24.52
CA ARG A 93 14.94 -19.60 -24.17
C ARG A 93 15.53 -20.45 -23.04
N LEU A 94 16.82 -20.79 -23.12
CA LEU A 94 17.55 -21.56 -22.11
C LEU A 94 17.57 -20.82 -20.76
N GLN A 95 17.94 -19.54 -20.76
CA GLN A 95 17.91 -18.72 -19.55
C GLN A 95 16.51 -18.69 -18.95
N LYS A 96 15.46 -18.50 -19.76
CA LYS A 96 14.07 -18.48 -19.27
C LYS A 96 13.65 -19.81 -18.62
N SER A 97 14.17 -20.94 -19.11
CA SER A 97 13.89 -22.26 -18.50
C SER A 97 14.66 -22.50 -17.20
N ILE A 98 15.87 -21.96 -17.06
CA ILE A 98 16.75 -22.19 -15.91
C ILE A 98 16.48 -21.18 -14.78
N ARG A 99 16.09 -19.95 -15.13
CA ARG A 99 15.93 -18.82 -14.18
C ARG A 99 15.00 -19.13 -13.02
N VAL A 100 13.90 -19.83 -13.27
CA VAL A 100 12.84 -20.02 -12.29
C VAL A 100 12.76 -21.50 -11.92
N GLU A 101 12.94 -21.78 -10.64
CA GLU A 101 12.71 -23.12 -10.10
C GLU A 101 11.29 -23.60 -10.39
N LYS A 102 11.12 -24.90 -10.61
CA LYS A 102 9.81 -25.50 -10.95
C LYS A 102 8.73 -25.15 -9.91
N LYS A 103 9.09 -25.10 -8.62
CA LYS A 103 8.20 -24.73 -7.51
C LYS A 103 7.73 -23.26 -7.59
N ASN A 104 8.62 -22.36 -7.98
CA ASN A 104 8.39 -20.91 -7.99
C ASN A 104 7.77 -20.40 -9.30
N LYS A 105 7.62 -21.25 -10.31
CA LYS A 105 7.07 -20.88 -11.62
C LYS A 105 5.63 -20.34 -11.54
N ILE A 106 4.83 -20.85 -10.61
CA ILE A 106 3.45 -20.38 -10.38
C ILE A 106 3.48 -18.99 -9.71
N VAL A 107 4.37 -18.80 -8.74
CA VAL A 107 4.59 -17.52 -8.04
C VAL A 107 5.07 -16.45 -9.02
N GLU A 108 6.04 -16.76 -9.89
CA GLU A 108 6.52 -15.86 -10.95
C GLU A 108 5.38 -15.40 -11.86
N LYS A 109 4.54 -16.35 -12.32
CA LYS A 109 3.39 -16.03 -13.17
C LYS A 109 2.40 -15.11 -12.47
N ALA A 110 2.14 -15.37 -11.19
CA ALA A 110 1.21 -14.59 -10.37
C ALA A 110 1.74 -13.17 -10.11
N LEU A 111 3.03 -13.02 -9.79
CA LEU A 111 3.70 -11.74 -9.63
C LEU A 111 3.76 -10.94 -10.94
N ARG A 112 3.88 -11.61 -12.09
CA ARG A 112 3.77 -10.94 -13.40
C ARG A 112 2.39 -10.31 -13.61
N HIS A 113 1.32 -11.04 -13.26
CA HIS A 113 -0.03 -10.48 -13.28
C HIS A 113 -0.17 -9.30 -12.32
N LEU A 114 0.35 -9.42 -11.09
CA LEU A 114 0.36 -8.32 -10.11
C LEU A 114 1.08 -7.08 -10.64
N ASN A 115 2.26 -7.22 -11.23
CA ASN A 115 3.01 -6.10 -11.80
C ASN A 115 2.28 -5.46 -12.99
N ASN A 116 1.54 -6.22 -13.80
CA ASN A 116 0.72 -5.67 -14.88
C ASN A 116 -0.45 -4.84 -14.31
N TYR A 117 -1.15 -5.35 -13.30
CA TYR A 117 -2.24 -4.62 -12.65
C TYR A 117 -1.75 -3.41 -11.86
N ALA A 118 -0.57 -3.49 -11.24
CA ALA A 118 0.06 -2.37 -10.58
C ALA A 118 0.43 -1.23 -11.56
N LYS A 119 0.77 -1.53 -12.82
CA LYS A 119 0.98 -0.50 -13.85
C LYS A 119 -0.30 0.25 -14.21
N ILE A 120 -1.43 -0.47 -14.28
CA ILE A 120 -2.73 0.14 -14.59
C ILE A 120 -3.18 1.07 -13.46
N LEU A 121 -3.05 0.59 -12.21
CA LEU A 121 -3.54 1.29 -11.03
C LEU A 121 -2.59 2.38 -10.50
N SER A 122 -1.30 2.26 -10.83
CA SER A 122 -0.20 3.09 -10.33
C SER A 122 -0.21 3.33 -8.79
N PRO A 123 -0.24 2.28 -7.94
CA PRO A 123 -0.13 2.45 -6.49
C PRO A 123 1.25 2.98 -6.07
N PRO A 124 1.36 3.57 -4.87
CA PRO A 124 2.65 3.81 -4.25
C PRO A 124 3.49 2.52 -4.11
N LYS A 125 4.82 2.63 -4.21
CA LYS A 125 5.73 1.46 -4.21
C LYS A 125 5.53 0.54 -3.00
N TYR A 126 5.34 1.11 -1.82
CA TYR A 126 5.14 0.35 -0.59
C TYR A 126 3.87 -0.52 -0.60
N VAL A 127 2.81 -0.08 -1.31
CA VAL A 127 1.57 -0.87 -1.49
C VAL A 127 1.84 -2.07 -2.40
N ILE A 128 2.64 -1.88 -3.45
CA ILE A 128 2.97 -2.95 -4.40
C ILE A 128 3.84 -4.01 -3.72
N GLU A 129 4.79 -3.61 -2.88
CA GLU A 129 5.65 -4.52 -2.13
C GLU A 129 4.86 -5.40 -1.16
N THR A 130 3.97 -4.82 -0.37
CA THR A 130 3.11 -5.58 0.54
C THR A 130 2.14 -6.49 -0.21
N ALA A 131 1.59 -6.05 -1.34
CA ALA A 131 0.78 -6.90 -2.21
C ALA A 131 1.58 -8.11 -2.74
N GLY A 132 2.84 -7.88 -3.14
CA GLY A 132 3.77 -8.93 -3.55
C GLY A 132 3.99 -9.96 -2.46
N MET A 133 4.30 -9.50 -1.23
CA MET A 133 4.50 -10.38 -0.08
C MET A 133 3.26 -11.24 0.22
N LEU A 134 2.07 -10.63 0.23
CA LEU A 134 0.81 -11.33 0.48
C LEU A 134 0.52 -12.37 -0.60
N LEU A 135 0.76 -12.02 -1.86
CA LEU A 135 0.55 -12.91 -2.98
C LEU A 135 1.50 -14.11 -2.95
N GLN A 136 2.79 -13.89 -2.69
CA GLN A 136 3.77 -14.98 -2.55
C GLN A 136 3.32 -15.98 -1.49
N LYS A 137 3.04 -15.49 -0.27
CA LYS A 137 2.53 -16.32 0.84
C LYS A 137 1.22 -17.05 0.48
N SER A 138 0.36 -16.43 -0.33
CA SER A 138 -0.91 -17.04 -0.71
C SER A 138 -0.78 -18.16 -1.75
N VAL A 139 0.25 -18.12 -2.61
CA VAL A 139 0.44 -19.03 -3.76
C VAL A 139 1.47 -20.13 -3.45
N GLU A 140 2.36 -19.92 -2.48
CA GLU A 140 3.39 -20.86 -2.09
C GLU A 140 2.82 -22.27 -1.83
N GLY A 141 3.42 -23.28 -2.49
CA GLY A 141 3.01 -24.69 -2.38
C GLY A 141 1.67 -25.05 -3.03
N LYS A 142 1.01 -24.14 -3.78
CA LYS A 142 -0.33 -24.37 -4.35
C LYS A 142 -0.34 -24.29 -5.87
N ASN A 143 -1.18 -25.14 -6.48
CA ASN A 143 -1.36 -25.19 -7.93
C ASN A 143 -2.69 -24.54 -8.35
N TYR A 144 -2.66 -23.24 -8.64
CA TYR A 144 -3.83 -22.49 -9.08
C TYR A 144 -3.90 -22.36 -10.61
N LYS A 145 -5.11 -22.41 -11.15
CA LYS A 145 -5.37 -22.09 -12.57
C LYS A 145 -5.06 -20.63 -12.87
N ASP A 146 -4.80 -20.29 -14.13
CA ASP A 146 -4.43 -18.92 -14.51
C ASP A 146 -5.51 -17.87 -14.19
N LYS A 147 -6.80 -18.21 -14.37
CA LYS A 147 -7.91 -17.33 -13.97
C LYS A 147 -7.87 -17.00 -12.48
N THR A 148 -7.61 -18.00 -11.64
CA THR A 148 -7.50 -17.80 -10.19
C THR A 148 -6.27 -16.99 -9.80
N LEU A 149 -5.14 -17.15 -10.50
CA LEU A 149 -3.94 -16.34 -10.25
C LEU A 149 -4.18 -14.86 -10.55
N ARG A 150 -4.89 -14.54 -11.63
CA ARG A 150 -5.29 -13.16 -11.96
C ARG A 150 -6.16 -12.57 -10.85
N LEU A 151 -7.17 -13.30 -10.38
CA LEU A 151 -8.05 -12.84 -9.30
C LEU A 151 -7.28 -12.65 -7.97
N LEU A 152 -6.35 -13.55 -7.65
CA LEU A 152 -5.50 -13.43 -6.45
C LEU A 152 -4.58 -12.20 -6.51
N ALA A 153 -3.99 -11.89 -7.68
CA ALA A 153 -3.18 -10.68 -7.87
C ALA A 153 -3.94 -9.39 -7.59
N ILE A 154 -5.22 -9.37 -8.00
CA ILE A 154 -6.08 -8.21 -7.83
C ILE A 154 -6.54 -8.09 -6.38
N ALA A 155 -6.91 -9.21 -5.76
CA ALA A 155 -7.27 -9.24 -4.35
C ALA A 155 -6.07 -8.90 -3.43
N SER A 156 -4.84 -9.31 -3.76
CA SER A 156 -3.66 -8.93 -2.99
C SER A 156 -3.38 -7.42 -3.03
N LEU A 157 -3.60 -6.79 -4.18
CA LEU A 157 -3.55 -5.32 -4.29
C LEU A 157 -4.63 -4.70 -3.41
N TYR A 158 -5.87 -5.17 -3.51
CA TYR A 158 -6.99 -4.67 -2.71
C TYR A 158 -6.74 -4.74 -1.20
N ILE A 159 -6.26 -5.89 -0.71
CA ILE A 159 -5.92 -6.09 0.70
C ILE A 159 -4.77 -5.16 1.10
N SER A 160 -3.78 -4.98 0.23
CA SER A 160 -2.68 -4.07 0.51
C SER A 160 -3.13 -2.61 0.68
N TYR A 161 -4.14 -2.15 -0.08
CA TYR A 161 -4.74 -0.84 0.14
C TYR A 161 -5.36 -0.72 1.54
N LYS A 162 -6.04 -1.78 2.02
CA LYS A 162 -6.60 -1.82 3.38
C LYS A 162 -5.53 -1.82 4.46
N VAL A 163 -4.42 -2.55 4.27
CA VAL A 163 -3.31 -2.60 5.24
C VAL A 163 -2.69 -1.21 5.42
N HIS A 164 -2.48 -0.47 4.34
CA HIS A 164 -1.88 0.86 4.42
C HIS A 164 -2.87 1.96 4.86
N GLY A 165 -4.17 1.68 4.84
CA GLY A 165 -5.21 2.65 5.23
C GLY A 165 -5.53 3.63 4.11
N ILE A 166 -5.45 3.17 2.86
CA ILE A 166 -5.88 3.92 1.68
C ILE A 166 -7.08 3.15 1.11
N PRO A 167 -8.26 3.22 1.75
CA PRO A 167 -9.35 2.34 1.43
C PRO A 167 -9.96 2.74 0.09
N LYS A 168 -10.04 1.77 -0.82
CA LYS A 168 -10.92 1.83 -1.99
C LYS A 168 -12.15 1.00 -1.66
N SER A 169 -13.34 1.52 -1.98
CA SER A 169 -14.57 0.74 -1.85
C SER A 169 -14.47 -0.50 -2.75
N ALA A 170 -14.91 -1.67 -2.26
CA ALA A 170 -14.87 -2.91 -3.03
C ALA A 170 -15.61 -2.77 -4.37
N LYS A 171 -16.72 -2.01 -4.39
CA LYS A 171 -17.50 -1.72 -5.61
C LYS A 171 -16.71 -0.88 -6.61
N MET A 172 -16.01 0.13 -6.12
CA MET A 172 -15.18 1.00 -6.96
C MET A 172 -13.99 0.21 -7.53
N PHE A 173 -13.30 -0.55 -6.69
CA PHE A 173 -12.15 -1.35 -7.09
C PHE A 173 -12.51 -2.45 -8.10
N ALA A 174 -13.63 -3.15 -7.88
CA ALA A 174 -14.12 -4.17 -8.80
C ALA A 174 -14.46 -3.59 -10.19
N LYS A 175 -15.04 -2.38 -10.23
CA LYS A 175 -15.34 -1.66 -11.47
C LYS A 175 -14.07 -1.23 -12.21
N GLU A 176 -13.08 -0.69 -11.49
CA GLU A 176 -11.80 -0.25 -12.05
C GLU A 176 -11.02 -1.44 -12.68
N MET A 177 -11.16 -2.63 -12.09
CA MET A 177 -10.48 -3.85 -12.54
C MET A 177 -11.33 -4.73 -13.46
N ASN A 178 -12.54 -4.30 -13.83
CA ASN A 178 -13.52 -5.05 -14.65
C ASN A 178 -13.82 -6.47 -14.14
N ILE A 179 -14.06 -6.62 -12.84
CA ILE A 179 -14.32 -7.91 -12.17
C ILE A 179 -15.63 -7.89 -11.40
N SER A 180 -16.24 -9.06 -11.23
CA SER A 180 -17.44 -9.22 -10.41
C SER A 180 -17.12 -9.09 -8.92
N LEU A 181 -18.01 -8.49 -8.14
CA LEU A 181 -17.86 -8.37 -6.69
C LEU A 181 -17.71 -9.73 -6.00
N LYS A 182 -18.41 -10.74 -6.52
CA LYS A 182 -18.37 -12.12 -6.02
C LYS A 182 -16.98 -12.73 -6.20
N ASP A 183 -16.36 -12.54 -7.36
CA ASP A 183 -15.01 -13.05 -7.62
C ASP A 183 -13.95 -12.38 -6.74
N LEU A 184 -14.07 -11.07 -6.54
CA LEU A 184 -13.19 -10.32 -5.63
C LEU A 184 -13.31 -10.85 -4.20
N TRP A 185 -14.53 -11.05 -3.70
CA TRP A 185 -14.78 -11.58 -2.36
C TRP A 185 -14.23 -13.01 -2.19
N HIS A 186 -14.43 -13.88 -3.18
CA HIS A 186 -13.88 -15.24 -3.14
C HIS A 186 -12.35 -15.25 -3.15
N ALA A 187 -11.71 -14.34 -3.90
CA ALA A 187 -10.26 -14.21 -3.94
C ALA A 187 -9.71 -13.65 -2.61
N GLU A 188 -10.34 -12.63 -2.05
CA GLU A 188 -10.01 -12.08 -0.73
C GLU A 188 -10.10 -13.16 0.35
N LYS A 189 -11.21 -13.92 0.40
CA LYS A 189 -11.40 -15.04 1.33
C LYS A 189 -10.28 -16.08 1.23
N LYS A 190 -9.83 -16.41 0.01
CA LYS A 190 -8.71 -17.35 -0.19
C LYS A 190 -7.40 -16.82 0.37
N ILE A 191 -7.11 -15.53 0.20
CA ILE A 191 -5.89 -14.93 0.76
C ILE A 191 -5.95 -14.94 2.29
N HIS A 192 -7.09 -14.60 2.88
CA HIS A 192 -7.30 -14.69 4.33
C HIS A 192 -7.12 -16.10 4.89
N GLN A 193 -7.53 -17.14 4.16
CA GLN A 193 -7.31 -18.54 4.57
C GLN A 193 -5.85 -18.95 4.49
N ASN A 194 -5.10 -18.40 3.53
CA ASN A 194 -3.73 -18.80 3.26
C ASN A 194 -2.71 -18.03 4.11
N VAL A 195 -2.98 -16.77 4.42
CA VAL A 195 -2.07 -15.88 5.17
C VAL A 195 -2.53 -15.79 6.61
N LYS A 196 -1.83 -16.49 7.49
CA LYS A 196 -1.99 -16.35 8.95
C LYS A 196 -1.67 -14.91 9.37
N ASP A 197 -2.36 -14.40 10.38
CA ASP A 197 -2.20 -13.04 10.94
C ASP A 197 -2.63 -11.85 10.05
N LEU A 198 -3.21 -12.08 8.87
CA LEU A 198 -3.63 -10.98 7.99
C LEU A 198 -4.60 -10.00 8.69
N ASN A 199 -5.47 -10.52 9.54
CA ASN A 199 -6.46 -9.70 10.27
C ASN A 199 -5.81 -8.68 11.21
N LYS A 200 -4.59 -8.92 11.70
CA LYS A 200 -3.86 -7.97 12.56
C LYS A 200 -3.31 -6.79 11.76
N LEU A 201 -3.07 -6.99 10.46
CA LEU A 201 -2.51 -5.98 9.56
C LEU A 201 -3.57 -5.04 8.99
N LEU A 202 -4.86 -5.42 9.05
CA LEU A 202 -5.93 -4.64 8.46
C LEU A 202 -6.28 -3.44 9.35
N LYS A 203 -6.21 -2.24 8.76
CA LYS A 203 -6.75 -1.03 9.39
C LYS A 203 -8.27 -1.02 9.28
N LYS A 204 -8.93 -0.36 10.26
CA LYS A 204 -10.37 -0.14 10.23
C LYS A 204 -10.75 0.77 9.07
N ASP A 205 -11.90 0.48 8.47
CA ASP A 205 -12.44 1.24 7.34
C ASP A 205 -13.13 2.51 7.85
N GLU A 206 -12.37 3.60 7.92
CA GLU A 206 -12.84 4.88 8.46
C GLU A 206 -13.45 5.75 7.36
N PRO A 207 -14.64 6.35 7.58
CA PRO A 207 -15.34 7.15 6.56
C PRO A 207 -14.53 8.39 6.11
N GLU A 208 -13.72 8.96 6.99
CA GLU A 208 -12.86 10.12 6.69
C GLU A 208 -11.88 9.86 5.56
N GLN A 209 -11.40 8.62 5.42
CA GLN A 209 -10.40 8.25 4.42
C GLN A 209 -10.94 8.36 2.98
N TYR A 210 -12.26 8.35 2.79
CA TYR A 210 -12.89 8.50 1.48
C TYR A 210 -13.07 9.95 1.04
N ILE A 211 -13.04 10.92 1.98
CA ILE A 211 -13.32 12.33 1.67
C ILE A 211 -12.37 12.88 0.60
N PRO A 212 -11.03 12.77 0.73
CA PRO A 212 -10.11 13.38 -0.23
C PRO A 212 -10.32 12.85 -1.65
N TYR A 213 -10.67 11.57 -1.78
CA TYR A 213 -10.96 10.97 -3.08
C TYR A 213 -12.26 11.54 -3.68
N ILE A 214 -13.32 11.69 -2.89
CA ILE A 214 -14.62 12.21 -3.35
C ILE A 214 -14.50 13.68 -3.76
N THR A 215 -13.85 14.51 -2.94
CA THR A 215 -13.71 15.94 -3.18
C THR A 215 -12.82 16.23 -4.38
N ASN A 216 -11.69 15.53 -4.52
CA ASN A 216 -10.83 15.64 -5.72
C ASN A 216 -11.56 15.22 -6.99
N LYS A 217 -12.35 14.14 -6.94
CA LYS A 217 -13.10 13.67 -8.11
C LYS A 217 -14.23 14.61 -8.53
N LEU A 218 -14.79 15.35 -7.58
CA LEU A 218 -15.82 16.36 -7.82
C LEU A 218 -15.25 17.75 -8.12
N GLY A 219 -13.94 17.97 -7.93
CA GLY A 219 -13.32 19.29 -8.04
C GLY A 219 -13.88 20.29 -7.02
N LEU A 220 -14.04 19.86 -5.77
CA LEU A 220 -14.49 20.68 -4.64
C LEU A 220 -13.30 21.28 -3.89
N SER A 221 -13.50 22.41 -3.22
CA SER A 221 -12.44 23.06 -2.45
C SER A 221 -12.05 22.26 -1.20
N GLU A 222 -10.84 22.52 -0.69
CA GLU A 222 -10.36 21.92 0.57
C GLU A 222 -11.22 22.29 1.77
N LYS A 223 -11.89 23.45 1.73
CA LYS A 223 -12.86 23.88 2.75
C LYS A 223 -14.00 22.87 2.88
N VAL A 224 -14.48 22.33 1.76
CA VAL A 224 -15.51 21.27 1.74
C VAL A 224 -14.99 19.98 2.36
N SER A 225 -13.74 19.60 2.06
CA SER A 225 -13.11 18.43 2.69
C SER A 225 -13.04 18.57 4.22
N TYR A 226 -12.61 19.74 4.72
CA TYR A 226 -12.49 20.00 6.15
C TYR A 226 -13.84 19.94 6.86
N LEU A 227 -14.86 20.62 6.30
CA LEU A 227 -16.21 20.64 6.86
C LEU A 227 -16.83 19.23 6.83
N ALA A 228 -16.62 18.46 5.76
CA ALA A 228 -17.09 17.09 5.68
C ALA A 228 -16.45 16.19 6.76
N ILE A 229 -15.14 16.31 7.02
CA ILE A 229 -14.45 15.58 8.10
C ILE A 229 -15.05 15.97 9.46
N TYR A 230 -15.33 17.25 9.66
CA TYR A 230 -15.96 17.74 10.89
C TYR A 230 -17.36 17.15 11.11
N ILE A 231 -18.20 17.13 10.07
CA ILE A 231 -19.53 16.49 10.12
C ILE A 231 -19.42 15.01 10.47
N ILE A 232 -18.49 14.28 9.86
CA ILE A 232 -18.27 12.85 10.16
C ILE A 232 -17.88 12.66 11.62
N ASN A 233 -16.98 13.49 12.15
CA ASN A 233 -16.55 13.40 13.55
C ASN A 233 -17.70 13.65 14.52
N LEU A 234 -18.57 14.62 14.22
CA LEU A 234 -19.80 14.83 14.99
C LEU A 234 -20.74 13.62 14.87
N ALA A 235 -20.95 13.10 13.66
CA ALA A 235 -21.81 11.93 13.43
C ALA A 235 -21.29 10.66 14.14
N LYS A 236 -19.97 10.50 14.25
CA LYS A 236 -19.34 9.43 15.03
C LYS A 236 -19.62 9.58 16.53
N ARG A 237 -19.46 10.78 17.08
CA ARG A 237 -19.77 11.07 18.50
C ARG A 237 -21.25 10.85 18.82
N ALA A 238 -22.12 11.14 17.86
CA ALA A 238 -23.55 10.89 17.94
C ALA A 238 -23.97 9.42 17.77
N GLY A 239 -23.04 8.50 17.46
CA GLY A 239 -23.35 7.09 17.23
C GLY A 239 -24.04 6.79 15.89
N LEU A 240 -24.11 7.74 14.96
CA LEU A 240 -24.75 7.59 13.64
C LEU A 240 -23.95 6.66 12.69
N ASN A 241 -22.76 6.22 13.08
CA ASN A 241 -21.90 5.31 12.30
C ASN A 241 -22.21 3.81 12.52
N ASN A 242 -22.97 3.45 13.56
CA ASN A 242 -23.15 2.05 13.95
C ASN A 242 -23.98 1.25 12.93
N GLY A 243 -23.39 0.16 12.40
CA GLY A 243 -24.05 -0.76 11.46
C GLY A 243 -24.31 -0.17 10.07
N LYS A 244 -23.79 1.02 9.77
CA LYS A 244 -24.02 1.76 8.52
C LYS A 244 -22.75 1.78 7.68
N SER A 245 -22.89 1.88 6.36
CA SER A 245 -21.75 1.92 5.44
C SER A 245 -20.95 3.21 5.60
N ALA A 246 -19.66 3.09 5.91
CA ALA A 246 -18.71 4.20 6.03
C ALA A 246 -18.67 5.08 4.76
N VAL A 247 -18.66 4.44 3.59
CA VAL A 247 -18.68 5.12 2.29
C VAL A 247 -19.93 6.00 2.15
N GLY A 248 -21.10 5.48 2.52
CA GLY A 248 -22.36 6.23 2.44
C GLY A 248 -22.36 7.44 3.37
N LEU A 249 -21.82 7.30 4.58
CA LEU A 249 -21.69 8.39 5.55
C LEU A 249 -20.74 9.48 5.04
N ALA A 250 -19.58 9.09 4.49
CA ALA A 250 -18.61 10.02 3.91
C ALA A 250 -19.20 10.81 2.75
N THR A 251 -19.86 10.11 1.83
CA THR A 251 -20.49 10.69 0.63
C THR A 251 -21.59 11.68 1.00
N ALA A 252 -22.44 11.34 1.98
CA ALA A 252 -23.48 12.26 2.48
C ALA A 252 -22.90 13.48 3.19
N SER A 253 -21.82 13.31 3.96
CA SER A 253 -21.14 14.42 4.65
C SER A 253 -20.53 15.41 3.67
N VAL A 254 -19.92 14.91 2.57
CA VAL A 254 -19.42 15.78 1.47
C VAL A 254 -20.55 16.52 0.78
N TYR A 255 -21.69 15.87 0.55
CA TYR A 255 -22.87 16.51 -0.05
C TYR A 255 -23.45 17.63 0.85
N ILE A 256 -23.51 17.42 2.17
CA ILE A 256 -23.95 18.46 3.11
C ILE A 256 -22.96 19.63 3.11
N ALA A 257 -21.67 19.32 3.22
CA ALA A 257 -20.61 20.32 3.23
C ALA A 257 -20.59 21.17 1.95
N SER A 258 -20.84 20.55 0.79
CA SER A 258 -20.87 21.25 -0.48
C SER A 258 -22.06 22.23 -0.58
N ILE A 259 -23.21 21.90 0.01
CA ILE A 259 -24.34 22.82 0.09
C ILE A 259 -24.03 23.99 1.03
N LEU A 260 -23.49 23.71 2.22
CA LEU A 260 -23.19 24.74 3.23
C LEU A 260 -22.16 25.77 2.76
N LEU A 261 -21.22 25.35 1.91
CA LEU A 261 -20.17 26.21 1.34
C LEU A 261 -20.51 26.77 -0.05
N ASN A 262 -21.77 26.61 -0.48
CA ASN A 262 -22.29 27.09 -1.77
C ASN A 262 -21.58 26.52 -3.01
N GLU A 263 -20.96 25.33 -2.89
CA GLU A 263 -20.38 24.54 -3.98
C GLU A 263 -21.33 23.38 -4.36
N LYS A 264 -22.59 23.71 -4.67
CA LYS A 264 -23.67 22.72 -4.82
C LYS A 264 -23.33 21.64 -5.86
N ARG A 265 -23.57 20.37 -5.49
CA ARG A 265 -23.47 19.19 -6.37
C ARG A 265 -24.76 18.39 -6.27
N THR A 266 -25.15 17.70 -7.34
CA THR A 266 -26.35 16.86 -7.28
C THR A 266 -26.07 15.56 -6.52
N GLN A 267 -27.08 15.01 -5.84
CA GLN A 267 -26.95 13.72 -5.15
C GLN A 267 -26.48 12.60 -6.10
N ILE A 268 -26.92 12.66 -7.35
CA ILE A 268 -26.56 11.71 -8.40
C ILE A 268 -25.05 11.80 -8.71
N ASP A 269 -24.49 13.01 -8.82
CA ASP A 269 -23.08 13.20 -9.14
C ASP A 269 -22.19 12.73 -8.00
N VAL A 270 -22.56 13.05 -6.76
CA VAL A 270 -21.82 12.57 -5.59
C VAL A 270 -21.92 11.04 -5.48
N ALA A 271 -23.09 10.43 -5.77
CA ALA A 271 -23.27 8.97 -5.78
C ALA A 271 -22.41 8.24 -6.81
N LYS A 272 -22.31 8.80 -8.03
CA LYS A 272 -21.52 8.23 -9.11
C LYS A 272 -20.03 8.15 -8.78
N THR A 273 -19.51 9.02 -7.92
CA THR A 273 -18.08 9.05 -7.58
C THR A 273 -17.59 7.77 -6.91
N VAL A 274 -18.40 7.20 -6.00
CA VAL A 274 -18.08 6.00 -5.21
C VAL A 274 -18.95 4.78 -5.56
N ASN A 275 -19.77 4.88 -6.61
CA ASN A 275 -20.61 3.80 -7.11
C ASN A 275 -21.61 3.29 -6.04
N VAL A 276 -22.25 4.24 -5.36
CA VAL A 276 -23.30 4.03 -4.35
C VAL A 276 -24.64 4.50 -4.95
N THR A 277 -25.78 4.04 -4.40
CA THR A 277 -27.09 4.50 -4.89
C THR A 277 -27.43 5.88 -4.32
N ASP A 278 -28.11 6.71 -5.08
CA ASP A 278 -28.59 8.03 -4.62
C ASP A 278 -29.48 7.91 -3.38
N VAL A 279 -30.31 6.86 -3.31
CA VAL A 279 -31.18 6.57 -2.16
C VAL A 279 -30.38 6.37 -0.87
N THR A 280 -29.21 5.71 -0.95
CA THR A 280 -28.39 5.51 0.25
C THR A 280 -27.79 6.82 0.76
N ILE A 281 -27.47 7.77 -0.14
CA ILE A 281 -27.03 9.11 0.25
C ILE A 281 -28.19 9.90 0.85
N ARG A 282 -29.37 9.86 0.22
CA ARG A 282 -30.57 10.57 0.71
C ARG A 282 -30.96 10.16 2.12
N ASN A 283 -30.93 8.86 2.41
CA ASN A 283 -31.21 8.35 3.74
C ASN A 283 -30.17 8.84 4.76
N ARG A 284 -28.89 8.84 4.41
CA ARG A 284 -27.80 9.32 5.30
C ARG A 284 -27.84 10.83 5.51
N TYR A 285 -28.16 11.58 4.47
CA TYR A 285 -28.39 13.01 4.53
C TYR A 285 -29.51 13.32 5.53
N ASN A 286 -30.66 12.65 5.40
CA ASN A 286 -31.78 12.84 6.32
C ASN A 286 -31.42 12.48 7.76
N ASP A 287 -30.65 11.41 7.99
CA ASP A 287 -30.16 11.02 9.32
C ASP A 287 -29.32 12.14 9.95
N ILE A 288 -28.37 12.72 9.19
CA ILE A 288 -27.45 13.76 9.69
C ILE A 288 -28.21 15.07 9.92
N VAL A 289 -29.04 15.50 8.96
CA VAL A 289 -29.77 16.78 9.05
C VAL A 289 -30.76 16.78 10.19
N LYS A 290 -31.50 15.68 10.41
CA LYS A 290 -32.44 15.55 11.53
C LYS A 290 -31.77 15.52 12.89
N TYR A 291 -30.55 15.01 12.98
CA TYR A 291 -29.86 14.90 14.26
C TYR A 291 -29.18 16.22 14.67
N PHE A 292 -28.66 16.97 13.69
CA PHE A 292 -27.92 18.20 13.94
C PHE A 292 -28.74 19.48 13.69
N ASP A 293 -30.04 19.36 13.41
CA ASP A 293 -30.95 20.47 13.09
C ASP A 293 -30.36 21.49 12.11
N ILE A 294 -29.68 20.98 11.07
CA ILE A 294 -29.02 21.83 10.08
C ILE A 294 -30.08 22.48 9.20
N THR A 295 -30.25 23.80 9.32
CA THR A 295 -31.07 24.59 8.40
C THR A 295 -30.30 24.79 7.11
N ILE A 296 -30.73 24.07 6.08
CA ILE A 296 -30.10 24.16 4.77
C ILE A 296 -30.89 25.18 3.95
N PRO A 297 -30.29 26.31 3.54
CA PRO A 297 -30.94 27.24 2.63
C PRO A 297 -31.11 26.54 1.28
N LEU A 298 -32.38 26.42 0.83
CA LEU A 298 -32.76 25.84 -0.46
C LEU A 298 -32.05 26.57 -1.61
#